data_AF-A0A850A984-F1
#
_entry.id   AF-A0A850A984-F1
#
_cell.length_a   1.000
_cell.length_b   1.000
_cell.length_c   1.000
_cell.angle_alpha   90.00
_cell.angle_beta   90.00
_cell.angle_gamma   90.00
#
_symmetry.space_group_name_H-M   'P 1'
#
loop_
_entity.id
_entity.type
_entity.pdbx_description
1 polymer ?
#
loop_
_entity_poly.entity_id
_entity_poly.type
_entity_poly.pdbx_seq_one_letter_code
_entity_poly.pdbx_strand_id
1 'polypeptide(L)'
;MDKMNIVAQWAFDTRPLLGRFHLWLEDIDMEWARGSDGREASKNISFVGGRLERLLIMTAAVTALGTKLFGRYGEGEGAEKKALNQVKKDADAISAYAMSESLWYLSRSLPENHAIMVCLGEGLMPKGGETPEMGSNPMLGFGRIYARPQVARFLDGCVQKLINAKKYDWADFRKEINNAGITIWGAAIDTLENTSRFAKGSETGPMTVLHLFDQPLAITKPYEGYIGNLVLPRAVVQNAEEKSLLINFLTPREKVLEAIKATYPGIKNENIHVWTLAGKSREPRIGKLWEDWRKLNVHLVEEGWELPGGYKAFTESGTYAPTFLVGTWEDDQNETHLFIVDGYAASAEAIQAASLCPILDLDASLAVFSSTFKLSYEKEALIMHLDPDAPGFSKKLAEIFEQEVDEEMVQWFRDDIKLADNAGIPLDKRIVSIDDFLPEKKWRIMAISGYMLPDPYTGAPGIREVADNTYEVTVRLSTRMGDKHTKITLRLLKPFDQSRLVFNPLLNRFMRGENYRGRPVKISDSGRIRNELQTLCSEALEHFGANSIRVHFDKISPDVISPNDQKALREILTWYKENHPIWFAWLNLG
;
A
#
# COMPACT_ATOMS: atom_id res chain seq x y z
N MET A 1 -15.14 -0.18 -32.29
CA MET A 1 -16.26 -0.47 -31.36
C MET A 1 -16.84 0.88 -30.99
N ASP A 2 -18.15 1.10 -31.18
CA ASP A 2 -18.80 2.38 -30.85
C ASP A 2 -18.52 2.78 -29.38
N LYS A 3 -18.23 4.06 -29.12
CA LYS A 3 -17.91 4.60 -27.79
C LYS A 3 -19.03 4.28 -26.79
N MET A 4 -20.28 4.36 -27.23
CA MET A 4 -21.44 4.00 -26.42
C MET A 4 -21.41 2.53 -25.97
N ASN A 5 -20.95 1.62 -26.83
CA ASN A 5 -20.83 0.20 -26.48
C ASN A 5 -19.71 -0.05 -25.47
N ILE A 6 -18.63 0.74 -25.50
CA ILE A 6 -17.55 0.66 -24.51
C ILE A 6 -18.08 1.09 -23.14
N VAL A 7 -18.73 2.25 -23.06
CA VAL A 7 -19.31 2.76 -21.81
C VAL A 7 -20.36 1.79 -21.26
N ALA A 8 -21.25 1.25 -22.09
CA ALA A 8 -22.24 0.26 -21.69
C ALA A 8 -21.60 -1.02 -21.12
N GLN A 9 -20.54 -1.52 -21.77
CA GLN A 9 -19.81 -2.70 -21.28
C GLN A 9 -19.14 -2.44 -19.92
N TRP A 10 -18.50 -1.28 -19.76
CA TRP A 10 -17.90 -0.87 -18.49
C TRP A 10 -18.95 -0.74 -17.39
N ALA A 11 -20.07 -0.08 -17.67
CA ALA A 11 -21.17 0.07 -16.73
C ALA A 11 -21.74 -1.30 -16.30
N PHE A 12 -21.90 -2.23 -17.25
CA PHE A 12 -22.35 -3.59 -16.94
C PHE A 12 -21.37 -4.35 -16.06
N ASP A 13 -20.08 -4.35 -16.42
CA ASP A 13 -19.05 -5.11 -15.72
C ASP A 13 -18.78 -4.57 -14.32
N THR A 14 -18.79 -3.24 -14.17
CA THR A 14 -18.49 -2.53 -12.93
C THR A 14 -19.73 -2.17 -12.11
N ARG A 15 -20.92 -2.59 -12.55
CA ARG A 15 -22.20 -2.39 -11.86
C ARG A 15 -22.17 -2.67 -10.36
N PRO A 16 -21.51 -3.72 -9.83
CA PRO A 16 -21.45 -3.96 -8.39
C PRO A 16 -20.87 -2.77 -7.60
N LEU A 17 -19.85 -2.10 -8.14
CA LEU A 17 -19.18 -0.97 -7.50
C LEU A 17 -19.99 0.31 -7.70
N LEU A 18 -20.43 0.59 -8.94
CA LEU A 18 -21.29 1.73 -9.25
C LEU A 18 -22.56 1.75 -8.38
N GLY A 19 -23.24 0.60 -8.27
CA GLY A 19 -24.42 0.44 -7.44
C GLY A 19 -24.14 0.56 -5.94
N ARG A 20 -22.95 0.15 -5.48
CA ARG A 20 -22.56 0.28 -4.07
C ARG A 20 -22.28 1.73 -3.68
N PHE A 21 -21.59 2.47 -4.53
CA PHE A 21 -21.19 3.85 -4.23
C PHE A 21 -22.17 4.90 -4.76
N HIS A 22 -23.30 4.46 -5.32
CA HIS A 22 -24.33 5.34 -5.90
C HIS A 22 -23.75 6.27 -6.97
N LEU A 23 -22.99 5.67 -7.89
CA LEU A 23 -22.32 6.36 -8.98
C LEU A 23 -22.96 5.99 -10.30
N TRP A 24 -22.99 6.95 -11.21
CA TRP A 24 -23.33 6.74 -12.61
C TRP A 24 -22.08 6.93 -13.47
N LEU A 25 -21.87 6.02 -14.42
CA LEU A 25 -20.76 6.11 -15.37
C LEU A 25 -21.21 6.91 -16.59
N GLU A 26 -20.67 8.12 -16.76
CA GLU A 26 -20.96 8.99 -17.90
C GLU A 26 -20.08 8.66 -19.10
N ASP A 27 -18.78 8.45 -18.88
CA ASP A 27 -17.83 8.22 -19.97
C ASP A 27 -16.61 7.39 -19.53
N ILE A 28 -15.94 6.79 -20.52
CA ILE A 28 -14.66 6.10 -20.40
C ILE A 28 -13.80 6.49 -21.60
N ASP A 29 -12.60 6.99 -21.30
CA ASP A 29 -11.53 7.16 -22.28
C ASP A 29 -10.30 6.34 -21.87
N MET A 30 -9.61 5.76 -22.85
CA MET A 30 -8.48 4.86 -22.62
C MET A 30 -7.35 5.20 -23.58
N GLU A 31 -6.19 5.53 -23.03
CA GLU A 31 -4.96 5.79 -23.74
C GLU A 31 -3.87 4.78 -23.31
N TRP A 32 -3.02 4.39 -24.24
CA TRP A 32 -1.84 3.59 -23.94
C TRP A 32 -0.67 4.52 -23.67
N ALA A 33 -0.08 4.41 -22.47
CA ALA A 33 1.15 5.15 -22.13
C ALA A 33 2.41 4.39 -22.56
N ARG A 34 2.35 3.05 -22.58
CA ARG A 34 3.42 2.15 -23.04
C ARG A 34 2.83 0.87 -23.60
N GLY A 35 3.39 0.33 -24.69
CA GLY A 35 2.84 -0.83 -25.40
C GLY A 35 2.09 -0.40 -26.66
N SER A 36 1.20 -1.25 -27.20
CA SER A 36 0.52 -0.95 -28.48
C SER A 36 -0.99 -1.14 -28.45
N ASP A 37 -1.68 -0.36 -29.28
CA ASP A 37 -3.11 -0.43 -29.62
C ASP A 37 -3.38 -1.35 -30.85
N GLY A 38 -2.41 -2.20 -31.20
CA GLY A 38 -2.33 -2.95 -32.45
C GLY A 38 -3.43 -4.00 -32.62
N ARG A 39 -4.57 -3.57 -33.18
CA ARG A 39 -5.57 -4.35 -33.95
C ARG A 39 -5.72 -5.82 -33.61
N GLU A 40 -5.95 -6.16 -32.35
CA GLU A 40 -6.69 -7.36 -31.98
C GLU A 40 -7.38 -7.11 -30.64
N ALA A 41 -8.70 -7.27 -30.64
CA ALA A 41 -9.58 -6.96 -29.52
C ALA A 41 -9.48 -7.95 -28.36
N SER A 42 -8.29 -8.50 -28.05
CA SER A 42 -8.01 -9.11 -26.75
C SER A 42 -7.51 -8.03 -25.79
N LYS A 43 -8.46 -7.20 -25.34
CA LYS A 43 -8.31 -5.97 -24.53
C LYS A 43 -7.58 -6.10 -23.18
N ASN A 44 -7.05 -7.26 -22.79
CA ASN A 44 -6.56 -7.52 -21.44
C ASN A 44 -5.04 -7.60 -21.43
N ILE A 45 -4.41 -6.86 -20.53
CA ILE A 45 -2.95 -6.93 -20.31
C ILE A 45 -2.60 -7.68 -19.02
N SER A 46 -3.62 -8.02 -18.23
CA SER A 46 -3.51 -8.67 -16.94
C SER A 46 -3.91 -10.15 -16.97
N PHE A 47 -3.49 -10.88 -15.93
CA PHE A 47 -3.82 -12.30 -15.75
C PHE A 47 -5.24 -12.57 -15.23
N VAL A 48 -5.97 -11.53 -14.79
CA VAL A 48 -7.31 -11.66 -14.19
C VAL A 48 -8.44 -11.65 -15.22
N GLY A 49 -8.15 -11.29 -16.47
CA GLY A 49 -9.14 -11.17 -17.54
C GLY A 49 -9.97 -9.87 -17.47
N GLY A 50 -10.63 -9.53 -18.59
CA GLY A 50 -11.09 -8.16 -18.83
C GLY A 50 -12.16 -7.61 -17.88
N ARG A 51 -13.11 -8.43 -17.44
CA ARG A 51 -14.13 -7.98 -16.50
C ARG A 51 -13.52 -7.65 -15.13
N LEU A 52 -12.62 -8.51 -14.64
CA LEU A 52 -11.94 -8.28 -13.37
C LEU A 52 -10.94 -7.13 -13.47
N GLU A 53 -10.25 -6.97 -14.60
CA GLU A 53 -9.40 -5.81 -14.89
C GLU A 53 -10.20 -4.50 -14.74
N ARG A 54 -11.37 -4.40 -15.40
CA ARG A 54 -12.25 -3.21 -15.26
C ARG A 54 -12.76 -2.98 -13.85
N LEU A 55 -13.11 -4.06 -13.12
CA LEU A 55 -13.53 -3.96 -11.72
C LEU A 55 -12.40 -3.47 -10.79
N LEU A 56 -11.16 -3.88 -11.04
CA LEU A 56 -10.00 -3.44 -10.26
C LEU A 56 -9.61 -1.98 -10.61
N ILE A 57 -9.68 -1.59 -11.88
CA ILE A 57 -9.55 -0.19 -12.29
C ILE A 57 -10.62 0.69 -11.61
N MET A 58 -11.88 0.25 -11.63
CA MET A 58 -12.97 0.98 -10.96
C MET A 58 -12.79 1.02 -9.45
N THR A 59 -12.23 -0.02 -8.83
CA THR A 59 -11.87 -0.02 -7.41
C THR A 59 -10.92 1.14 -7.09
N ALA A 60 -9.84 1.31 -7.86
CA ALA A 60 -8.90 2.41 -7.67
C ALA A 60 -9.55 3.78 -7.95
N ALA A 61 -10.37 3.90 -8.99
CA ALA A 61 -11.07 5.14 -9.33
C ALA A 61 -12.02 5.60 -8.21
N VAL A 62 -12.85 4.68 -7.70
CA VAL A 62 -13.81 4.98 -6.62
C VAL A 62 -13.08 5.29 -5.32
N THR A 63 -11.97 4.62 -5.06
CA THR A 63 -11.14 4.90 -3.87
C THR A 63 -10.54 6.30 -3.96
N ALA A 64 -9.86 6.63 -5.06
CA ALA A 64 -9.31 7.97 -5.28
C ALA A 64 -10.39 9.06 -5.20
N LEU A 65 -11.55 8.86 -5.86
CA LEU A 65 -12.68 9.79 -5.84
C LEU A 65 -13.23 10.02 -4.43
N GLY A 66 -13.50 8.92 -3.72
CA GLY A 66 -14.04 8.97 -2.37
C GLY A 66 -13.10 9.70 -1.42
N THR A 67 -11.80 9.38 -1.46
CA THR A 67 -10.80 10.02 -0.63
C THR A 67 -10.64 11.50 -0.97
N LYS A 68 -10.55 11.86 -2.26
CA LYS A 68 -10.40 13.28 -2.65
C LYS A 68 -11.57 14.15 -2.21
N LEU A 69 -12.81 13.66 -2.40
CA LEU A 69 -14.01 14.44 -2.11
C LEU A 69 -14.37 14.45 -0.62
N PHE A 70 -14.13 13.35 0.09
CA PHE A 70 -14.66 13.16 1.45
C PHE A 70 -13.59 12.98 2.52
N GLY A 71 -12.32 12.80 2.12
CA GLY A 71 -11.16 12.60 3.00
C GLY A 71 -10.60 13.85 3.66
N ARG A 72 -11.26 15.02 3.56
CA ARG A 72 -10.83 16.27 4.22
C ARG A 72 -9.52 16.84 3.65
N TYR A 73 -9.36 16.80 2.33
CA TYR A 73 -8.20 17.33 1.61
C TYR A 73 -7.89 18.78 2.01
N GLY A 74 -6.64 19.06 2.41
CA GLY A 74 -6.19 20.41 2.77
C GLY A 74 -6.66 20.94 4.13
N GLU A 75 -7.57 20.26 4.84
CA GLU A 75 -8.08 20.74 6.14
C GLU A 75 -7.03 20.71 7.26
N GLY A 76 -5.89 20.06 7.04
CA GLY A 76 -4.76 20.04 7.97
C GLY A 76 -3.73 21.16 7.74
N GLU A 77 -3.92 22.01 6.74
CA GLU A 77 -3.03 23.15 6.48
C GLU A 77 -3.01 24.12 7.67
N GLY A 78 -1.82 24.47 8.16
CA GLY A 78 -1.65 25.35 9.32
C GLY A 78 -2.14 24.78 10.66
N ALA A 79 -2.69 23.56 10.67
CA ALA A 79 -3.21 22.93 11.87
C ALA A 79 -2.09 22.44 12.80
N GLU A 80 -2.36 22.43 14.11
CA GLU A 80 -1.46 21.81 15.08
C GLU A 80 -1.32 20.30 14.83
N LYS A 81 -0.21 19.70 15.30
CA LYS A 81 0.14 18.29 15.07
C LYS A 81 -1.01 17.32 15.38
N LYS A 82 -1.76 17.56 16.48
CA LYS A 82 -2.89 16.70 16.87
C LYS A 82 -4.04 16.77 15.85
N ALA A 83 -4.41 17.98 15.42
CA ALA A 83 -5.46 18.19 14.43
C ALA A 83 -5.05 17.67 13.05
N LEU A 84 -3.82 17.91 12.61
CA LEU A 84 -3.26 17.35 11.37
C LEU A 84 -3.31 15.82 11.38
N ASN A 85 -2.91 15.18 12.47
CA ASN A 85 -2.97 13.73 12.62
C ASN A 85 -4.41 13.20 12.55
N GLN A 86 -5.40 13.94 13.05
CA GLN A 86 -6.80 13.54 12.92
C GLN A 86 -7.28 13.63 11.47
N VAL A 87 -6.92 14.68 10.74
CA VAL A 87 -7.25 14.82 9.31
C VAL A 87 -6.65 13.65 8.51
N LYS A 88 -5.39 13.28 8.78
CA LYS A 88 -4.75 12.12 8.15
C LYS A 88 -5.52 10.82 8.43
N LYS A 89 -5.84 10.54 9.70
CA LYS A 89 -6.62 9.35 10.09
C LYS A 89 -8.00 9.29 9.42
N ASP A 90 -8.68 10.42 9.32
CA ASP A 90 -9.99 10.49 8.66
C ASP A 90 -9.88 10.20 7.15
N ALA A 91 -8.83 10.71 6.50
CA ALA A 91 -8.54 10.47 5.09
C ALA A 91 -8.25 8.98 4.83
N ASP A 92 -7.36 8.38 5.64
CA ASP A 92 -7.00 6.96 5.57
C ASP A 92 -8.22 6.06 5.83
N ALA A 93 -9.11 6.44 6.77
CA ALA A 93 -10.32 5.68 7.06
C ALA A 93 -11.28 5.63 5.85
N ILE A 94 -11.38 6.73 5.09
CA ILE A 94 -12.25 6.80 3.90
C ILE A 94 -11.64 6.03 2.74
N SER A 95 -10.33 6.17 2.49
CA SER A 95 -9.64 5.41 1.45
C SER A 95 -9.72 3.90 1.73
N ALA A 96 -9.40 3.48 2.96
CA ALA A 96 -9.45 2.08 3.36
C ALA A 96 -10.86 1.49 3.25
N TYR A 97 -11.88 2.24 3.64
CA TYR A 97 -13.27 1.80 3.48
C TYR A 97 -13.67 1.66 2.01
N ALA A 98 -13.35 2.66 1.17
CA ALA A 98 -13.72 2.64 -0.24
C ALA A 98 -13.05 1.47 -0.98
N MET A 99 -11.76 1.24 -0.74
CA MET A 99 -11.00 0.11 -1.28
C MET A 99 -11.57 -1.23 -0.79
N SER A 100 -11.75 -1.38 0.53
CA SER A 100 -12.23 -2.64 1.12
C SER A 100 -13.65 -3.00 0.68
N GLU A 101 -14.56 -2.04 0.64
CA GLU A 101 -15.92 -2.28 0.13
C GLU A 101 -15.92 -2.58 -1.37
N SER A 102 -15.06 -1.92 -2.16
CA SER A 102 -14.91 -2.23 -3.58
C SER A 102 -14.42 -3.68 -3.79
N LEU A 103 -13.37 -4.09 -3.10
CA LEU A 103 -12.85 -5.46 -3.14
C LEU A 103 -13.89 -6.49 -2.66
N TRP A 104 -14.67 -6.16 -1.63
CA TRP A 104 -15.77 -7.00 -1.18
C TRP A 104 -16.83 -7.19 -2.28
N TYR A 105 -17.33 -6.13 -2.90
CA TYR A 105 -18.31 -6.25 -3.97
C TYR A 105 -17.74 -6.96 -5.21
N LEU A 106 -16.48 -6.70 -5.52
CA LEU A 106 -15.73 -7.36 -6.59
C LEU A 106 -15.57 -8.87 -6.35
N SER A 107 -15.36 -9.31 -5.11
CA SER A 107 -15.06 -10.72 -4.78
C SER A 107 -16.09 -11.73 -5.28
N ARG A 108 -17.34 -11.28 -5.49
CA ARG A 108 -18.43 -12.07 -6.08
C ARG A 108 -18.19 -12.45 -7.55
N SER A 109 -17.36 -11.67 -8.23
CA SER A 109 -16.94 -11.88 -9.62
C SER A 109 -15.67 -12.74 -9.75
N LEU A 110 -15.03 -13.09 -8.63
CA LEU A 110 -13.89 -14.02 -8.65
C LEU A 110 -14.37 -15.42 -9.06
N PRO A 111 -13.49 -16.22 -9.71
CA PRO A 111 -13.72 -17.64 -9.88
C PRO A 111 -13.99 -18.33 -8.53
N GLU A 112 -14.69 -19.46 -8.55
CA GLU A 112 -15.27 -20.04 -7.32
C GLU A 112 -14.24 -20.49 -6.29
N ASN A 113 -13.05 -20.88 -6.74
CA ASN A 113 -11.93 -21.31 -5.92
C ASN A 113 -10.86 -20.21 -5.73
N HIS A 114 -11.15 -18.97 -6.10
CA HIS A 114 -10.19 -17.86 -6.03
C HIS A 114 -10.46 -16.92 -4.85
N ALA A 115 -9.38 -16.33 -4.34
CA ALA A 115 -9.39 -15.32 -3.31
C ALA A 115 -8.36 -14.23 -3.61
N ILE A 116 -8.62 -13.01 -3.15
CA ILE A 116 -7.60 -11.97 -3.00
C ILE A 116 -7.21 -11.95 -1.52
N MET A 117 -5.92 -12.05 -1.21
CA MET A 117 -5.37 -11.94 0.14
C MET A 117 -4.48 -10.71 0.24
N VAL A 118 -4.76 -9.83 1.19
CA VAL A 118 -3.86 -8.70 1.48
C VAL A 118 -2.60 -9.24 2.15
N CYS A 119 -1.48 -9.12 1.47
CA CYS A 119 -0.16 -9.56 1.93
C CYS A 119 0.68 -8.39 2.43
N LEU A 120 0.48 -7.20 1.86
CA LEU A 120 1.02 -5.93 2.33
C LEU A 120 -0.14 -4.93 2.38
N GLY A 121 -0.33 -4.27 3.51
CA GLY A 121 -1.43 -3.35 3.74
C GLY A 121 -1.24 -2.64 5.07
N GLU A 122 -2.27 -1.94 5.53
CA GLU A 122 -2.21 -1.20 6.79
C GLU A 122 -2.28 -2.16 7.98
N GLY A 123 -1.17 -2.42 8.66
CA GLY A 123 -1.14 -3.15 9.92
C GLY A 123 -1.63 -4.62 9.89
N LEU A 124 -1.83 -5.20 11.09
CA LEU A 124 -2.42 -6.53 11.30
C LEU A 124 -3.95 -6.51 11.20
N MET A 125 -4.54 -7.62 10.79
CA MET A 125 -5.98 -7.84 11.01
C MET A 125 -6.22 -8.45 12.40
N PRO A 126 -7.15 -7.91 13.23
CA PRO A 126 -7.48 -8.46 14.53
C PRO A 126 -8.05 -9.88 14.42
N LYS A 127 -7.23 -10.91 14.65
CA LYS A 127 -7.62 -12.33 14.59
C LYS A 127 -7.25 -13.07 15.86
N GLY A 128 -7.97 -12.79 16.95
CA GLY A 128 -8.10 -13.66 18.13
C GLY A 128 -6.77 -14.13 18.74
N GLY A 129 -6.10 -13.24 19.47
CA GLY A 129 -4.83 -13.54 20.18
C GLY A 129 -3.78 -12.42 20.10
N GLU A 130 -3.99 -11.42 19.25
CA GLU A 130 -3.08 -10.27 19.04
C GLU A 130 -3.17 -9.24 20.17
N THR A 131 -2.04 -8.58 20.50
CA THR A 131 -1.98 -7.51 21.50
C THR A 131 -2.27 -6.14 20.87
N PRO A 132 -2.74 -5.15 21.64
CA PRO A 132 -3.03 -3.80 21.14
C PRO A 132 -1.85 -3.09 20.44
N GLU A 133 -0.61 -3.46 20.79
CA GLU A 133 0.63 -2.86 20.26
C GLU A 133 0.91 -3.22 18.78
N MET A 134 0.16 -4.16 18.22
CA MET A 134 0.42 -4.77 16.91
C MET A 134 -0.11 -3.98 15.69
N GLY A 135 -0.61 -2.75 15.87
CA GLY A 135 -1.07 -1.84 14.81
C GLY A 135 -2.10 -2.48 13.88
N SER A 136 -3.40 -2.34 14.15
CA SER A 136 -4.43 -3.11 13.43
C SER A 136 -5.30 -2.29 12.48
N ASN A 137 -5.46 -2.75 11.22
CA ASN A 137 -6.55 -2.32 10.33
C ASN A 137 -7.40 -3.54 9.91
N PRO A 138 -8.62 -3.71 10.43
CA PRO A 138 -9.47 -4.85 10.08
C PRO A 138 -10.03 -4.81 8.66
N MET A 139 -9.96 -3.66 8.00
CA MET A 139 -10.49 -3.49 6.65
C MET A 139 -9.51 -3.98 5.60
N LEU A 140 -8.20 -3.71 5.77
CA LEU A 140 -7.13 -3.97 4.79
C LEU A 140 -5.80 -4.41 5.41
N GLY A 141 -5.82 -4.92 6.64
CA GLY A 141 -4.62 -5.45 7.29
C GLY A 141 -4.17 -6.78 6.70
N PHE A 142 -2.95 -7.18 7.06
CA PHE A 142 -2.36 -8.44 6.66
C PHE A 142 -3.31 -9.62 6.86
N GLY A 143 -3.37 -10.50 5.86
CA GLY A 143 -4.20 -11.70 5.87
C GLY A 143 -5.69 -11.45 5.59
N ARG A 144 -6.10 -10.23 5.25
CA ARG A 144 -7.49 -9.95 4.84
C ARG A 144 -7.85 -10.72 3.58
N ILE A 145 -8.93 -11.50 3.66
CA ILE A 145 -9.44 -12.32 2.56
C ILE A 145 -10.66 -11.68 1.91
N TYR A 146 -10.60 -11.52 0.58
CA TYR A 146 -11.75 -11.21 -0.28
C TYR A 146 -12.02 -12.40 -1.19
N ALA A 147 -13.06 -13.16 -0.85
CA ALA A 147 -13.47 -14.33 -1.61
C ALA A 147 -14.97 -14.59 -1.46
N ARG A 148 -15.47 -15.62 -2.14
CA ARG A 148 -16.80 -16.16 -1.86
C ARG A 148 -16.86 -16.78 -0.45
N PRO A 149 -18.05 -16.83 0.19
CA PRO A 149 -18.15 -17.13 1.63
C PRO A 149 -17.46 -18.42 2.10
N GLN A 150 -17.51 -19.50 1.31
CA GLN A 150 -16.90 -20.78 1.68
C GLN A 150 -15.36 -20.72 1.63
N VAL A 151 -14.80 -20.15 0.57
CA VAL A 151 -13.35 -19.94 0.41
C VAL A 151 -12.85 -18.97 1.48
N ALA A 152 -13.57 -17.87 1.71
CA ALA A 152 -13.23 -16.89 2.75
C ALA A 152 -13.16 -17.54 4.14
N ARG A 153 -14.16 -18.34 4.52
CA ARG A 153 -14.18 -19.03 5.82
C ARG A 153 -13.02 -20.01 5.99
N PHE A 154 -12.67 -20.76 4.95
CA PHE A 154 -11.54 -21.69 4.99
C PHE A 154 -10.22 -20.92 5.17
N LEU A 155 -9.97 -19.94 4.31
CA LEU A 155 -8.74 -19.16 4.34
C LEU A 155 -8.59 -18.32 5.60
N ASP A 156 -9.69 -17.75 6.13
CA ASP A 156 -9.69 -17.06 7.43
C ASP A 156 -9.14 -17.95 8.55
N GLY A 157 -9.50 -19.25 8.56
CA GLY A 157 -8.99 -20.22 9.51
C GLY A 157 -7.49 -20.51 9.32
N CYS A 158 -7.04 -20.65 8.07
CA CYS A 158 -5.62 -20.86 7.75
C CYS A 158 -4.76 -19.64 8.13
N VAL A 159 -5.23 -18.42 7.84
CA VAL A 159 -4.57 -17.17 8.21
C VAL A 159 -4.51 -17.01 9.72
N GLN A 160 -5.59 -17.35 10.44
CA GLN A 160 -5.57 -17.30 11.91
C GLN A 160 -4.51 -18.24 12.50
N LYS A 161 -4.34 -19.45 11.93
CA LYS A 161 -3.25 -20.35 12.34
C LYS A 161 -1.88 -19.73 12.01
N LEU A 162 -1.71 -19.15 10.82
CA LEU A 162 -0.45 -18.53 10.39
C LEU A 162 0.00 -17.39 11.32
N ILE A 163 -0.96 -16.57 11.79
CA ILE A 163 -0.65 -15.46 12.70
C ILE A 163 -0.35 -15.97 14.11
N ASN A 164 -1.16 -16.89 14.64
CA ASN A 164 -1.19 -17.20 16.07
C ASN A 164 -0.50 -18.50 16.49
N ALA A 165 -0.36 -19.48 15.60
CA ALA A 165 0.11 -20.82 15.98
C ALA A 165 1.63 -20.96 15.79
N LYS A 166 2.37 -21.16 16.89
CA LYS A 166 3.85 -21.26 16.90
C LYS A 166 4.45 -22.34 15.98
N LYS A 167 3.68 -23.36 15.60
CA LYS A 167 4.14 -24.51 14.79
C LYS A 167 3.48 -24.56 13.41
N TYR A 168 2.79 -23.50 13.00
CA TYR A 168 2.16 -23.43 11.69
C TYR A 168 2.88 -22.35 10.88
N ASP A 169 3.65 -22.77 9.90
CA ASP A 169 4.49 -21.88 9.10
C ASP A 169 3.92 -21.66 7.69
N TRP A 170 4.69 -20.93 6.87
CA TRP A 170 4.33 -20.67 5.48
C TRP A 170 4.19 -21.95 4.63
N ALA A 171 5.01 -22.97 4.90
CA ALA A 171 4.98 -24.23 4.16
C ALA A 171 3.70 -25.02 4.46
N ASP A 172 3.28 -25.04 5.73
CA ASP A 172 1.99 -25.61 6.14
C ASP A 172 0.81 -24.86 5.49
N PHE A 173 0.85 -23.53 5.52
CA PHE A 173 -0.16 -22.67 4.87
C PHE A 173 -0.31 -23.00 3.38
N ARG A 174 0.79 -23.00 2.64
CA ARG A 174 0.80 -23.31 1.20
C ARG A 174 0.31 -24.73 0.92
N LYS A 175 0.69 -25.70 1.75
CA LYS A 175 0.24 -27.09 1.63
C LYS A 175 -1.28 -27.23 1.83
N GLU A 176 -1.86 -26.60 2.85
CA GLU A 176 -3.30 -26.62 3.10
C GLU A 176 -4.08 -26.01 1.92
N ILE A 177 -3.63 -24.87 1.39
CA ILE A 177 -4.26 -24.18 0.25
C ILE A 177 -4.23 -25.03 -1.02
N ASN A 178 -3.06 -25.60 -1.33
CA ASN A 178 -2.89 -26.43 -2.52
C ASN A 178 -3.77 -27.69 -2.45
N ASN A 179 -3.84 -28.34 -1.28
CA ASN A 179 -4.70 -29.51 -1.08
C ASN A 179 -6.19 -29.17 -1.21
N ALA A 180 -6.59 -27.94 -0.86
CA ALA A 180 -7.96 -27.46 -1.02
C ALA A 180 -8.29 -27.01 -2.45
N GLY A 181 -7.31 -26.97 -3.36
CA GLY A 181 -7.51 -26.50 -4.74
C GLY A 181 -7.86 -25.01 -4.84
N ILE A 182 -7.44 -24.21 -3.86
CA ILE A 182 -7.72 -22.78 -3.79
C ILE A 182 -6.57 -21.99 -4.42
N THR A 183 -6.91 -20.98 -5.21
CA THR A 183 -5.94 -20.03 -5.77
C THR A 183 -6.03 -18.71 -5.01
N ILE A 184 -4.89 -18.21 -4.52
CA ILE A 184 -4.80 -16.92 -3.86
C ILE A 184 -4.04 -15.96 -4.76
N TRP A 185 -4.64 -14.81 -5.06
CA TRP A 185 -3.94 -13.65 -5.58
C TRP A 185 -3.50 -12.77 -4.42
N GLY A 186 -2.20 -12.53 -4.30
CA GLY A 186 -1.65 -11.63 -3.29
C GLY A 186 -1.94 -10.18 -3.65
N ALA A 187 -2.26 -9.36 -2.65
CA ALA A 187 -2.43 -7.92 -2.82
C ALA A 187 -1.44 -7.14 -1.95
N ALA A 188 -0.81 -6.12 -2.53
CA ALA A 188 -0.14 -5.06 -1.80
C ALA A 188 -0.93 -3.76 -1.98
N ILE A 189 -1.38 -3.16 -0.89
CA ILE A 189 -2.34 -2.05 -0.91
C ILE A 189 -1.77 -0.89 -0.10
N ASP A 190 -1.69 0.27 -0.73
CA ASP A 190 -1.55 1.55 -0.06
C ASP A 190 -2.74 2.42 -0.46
N THR A 191 -3.63 2.67 0.50
CA THR A 191 -4.92 3.26 0.18
C THR A 191 -4.81 4.77 -0.08
N LEU A 192 -3.81 5.41 0.51
CA LEU A 192 -3.54 6.83 0.42
C LEU A 192 -2.03 7.06 0.56
N GLU A 193 -1.34 6.87 -0.56
CA GLU A 193 0.08 7.22 -0.67
C GLU A 193 0.22 8.75 -0.55
N ASN A 194 1.26 9.20 0.15
CA ASN A 194 1.49 10.62 0.50
C ASN A 194 0.40 11.28 1.38
N THR A 195 -0.17 10.57 2.38
CA THR A 195 -1.19 11.09 3.32
C THR A 195 -0.87 12.47 3.90
N SER A 196 0.40 12.72 4.25
CA SER A 196 0.81 14.01 4.83
C SER A 196 0.70 15.17 3.84
N ARG A 197 0.99 14.93 2.56
CA ARG A 197 0.80 15.92 1.48
C ARG A 197 -0.69 16.15 1.23
N PHE A 198 -1.49 15.08 1.22
CA PHE A 198 -2.95 15.17 1.09
C PHE A 198 -3.59 16.02 2.19
N ALA A 199 -3.27 15.74 3.47
CA ALA A 199 -3.85 16.45 4.60
C ALA A 199 -3.45 17.93 4.63
N LYS A 200 -2.24 18.27 4.16
CA LYS A 200 -1.73 19.65 4.07
C LYS A 200 -2.19 20.40 2.82
N GLY A 201 -2.89 19.76 1.89
CA GLY A 201 -3.40 20.42 0.69
C GLY A 201 -2.35 20.64 -0.39
N SER A 202 -1.25 19.86 -0.40
CA SER A 202 -0.23 19.92 -1.46
C SER A 202 -0.86 19.66 -2.83
N GLU A 203 -0.41 20.38 -3.85
CA GLU A 203 -1.02 20.35 -5.19
C GLU A 203 -0.77 19.03 -5.97
N THR A 204 0.20 18.22 -5.55
CA THR A 204 0.65 17.03 -6.29
C THR A 204 1.02 15.86 -5.37
N GLY A 205 0.92 14.63 -5.90
CA GLY A 205 1.48 13.40 -5.29
C GLY A 205 0.48 12.40 -4.70
N PRO A 206 -0.59 12.81 -3.98
CA PRO A 206 -1.54 11.86 -3.40
C PRO A 206 -2.23 10.94 -4.41
N MET A 207 -2.16 9.64 -4.14
CA MET A 207 -2.76 8.59 -4.98
C MET A 207 -3.15 7.37 -4.14
N THR A 208 -3.94 6.48 -4.71
CA THR A 208 -4.19 5.14 -4.16
C THR A 208 -3.46 4.11 -5.01
N VAL A 209 -2.90 3.08 -4.38
CA VAL A 209 -2.09 2.04 -5.02
C VAL A 209 -2.60 0.65 -4.65
N LEU A 210 -2.85 -0.17 -5.67
CA LEU A 210 -3.23 -1.58 -5.55
C LEU A 210 -2.38 -2.42 -6.50
N HIS A 211 -1.53 -3.27 -5.94
CA HIS A 211 -0.82 -4.29 -6.69
C HIS A 211 -1.49 -5.64 -6.48
N LEU A 212 -1.71 -6.36 -7.57
CA LEU A 212 -2.22 -7.73 -7.54
C LEU A 212 -1.21 -8.68 -8.17
N PHE A 213 -0.81 -9.67 -7.39
CA PHE A 213 0.11 -10.75 -7.74
C PHE A 213 -0.70 -12.02 -8.04
N ASP A 214 -0.24 -12.84 -8.98
CA ASP A 214 -0.92 -14.09 -9.33
C ASP A 214 -0.74 -15.23 -8.30
N GLN A 215 -0.09 -14.91 -7.18
CA GLN A 215 0.20 -15.75 -6.03
C GLN A 215 0.31 -14.87 -4.77
N PRO A 216 0.19 -15.41 -3.54
CA PRO A 216 0.43 -14.63 -2.34
C PRO A 216 1.92 -14.39 -2.11
N LEU A 217 2.28 -13.30 -1.42
CA LEU A 217 3.66 -13.08 -0.98
C LEU A 217 3.96 -14.00 0.21
N ALA A 218 5.19 -14.49 0.30
CA ALA A 218 5.72 -15.32 1.38
C ALA A 218 6.02 -14.51 2.65
N ILE A 219 5.06 -13.67 3.04
CA ILE A 219 5.06 -12.86 4.26
C ILE A 219 4.00 -13.45 5.18
N THR A 220 4.35 -13.71 6.44
CA THR A 220 3.50 -14.42 7.40
C THR A 220 2.86 -13.51 8.44
N LYS A 221 3.44 -12.32 8.64
CA LYS A 221 2.97 -11.24 9.51
C LYS A 221 3.41 -9.91 8.92
N PRO A 222 2.73 -8.78 9.20
CA PRO A 222 3.24 -7.50 8.78
C PRO A 222 4.49 -7.17 9.60
N TYR A 223 5.41 -6.51 8.92
CA TYR A 223 6.65 -6.03 9.49
C TYR A 223 6.72 -4.54 9.22
N GLU A 224 6.69 -3.71 10.26
CA GLU A 224 6.78 -2.26 10.17
C GLU A 224 8.23 -1.82 10.36
N GLY A 225 9.07 -2.14 9.37
CA GLY A 225 10.48 -1.78 9.35
C GLY A 225 10.83 -0.78 8.25
N TYR A 226 12.13 -0.58 8.05
CA TYR A 226 12.67 0.18 6.93
C TYR A 226 13.48 -0.72 6.02
N ILE A 227 13.47 -0.40 4.72
CA ILE A 227 14.26 -1.12 3.72
C ILE A 227 14.98 -0.09 2.85
N GLY A 228 16.30 -0.21 2.77
CA GLY A 228 17.12 0.50 1.80
C GLY A 228 16.84 -0.01 0.39
N ASN A 229 16.74 0.90 -0.57
CA ASN A 229 16.44 0.57 -1.95
C ASN A 229 17.39 1.28 -2.91
N LEU A 230 17.92 0.52 -3.88
CA LEU A 230 18.63 1.04 -5.04
C LEU A 230 17.90 0.52 -6.27
N VAL A 231 17.28 1.41 -7.03
CA VAL A 231 16.50 1.09 -8.23
C VAL A 231 17.20 1.68 -9.46
N LEU A 232 17.55 0.80 -10.40
CA LEU A 232 18.32 1.14 -11.60
C LEU A 232 17.60 0.59 -12.84
N PRO A 233 17.82 1.19 -14.03
CA PRO A 233 17.46 0.53 -15.28
C PRO A 233 18.13 -0.85 -15.38
N ARG A 234 17.39 -1.87 -15.83
CA ARG A 234 17.92 -3.25 -15.93
C ARG A 234 19.19 -3.32 -16.78
N ALA A 235 19.28 -2.50 -17.83
CA ALA A 235 20.45 -2.39 -18.70
C ALA A 235 21.73 -2.04 -17.93
N VAL A 236 21.65 -1.20 -16.88
CA VAL A 236 22.81 -0.83 -16.05
C VAL A 236 23.32 -2.04 -15.27
N VAL A 237 22.41 -2.82 -14.69
CA VAL A 237 22.74 -4.02 -13.91
C VAL A 237 23.30 -5.11 -14.83
N GLN A 238 22.64 -5.40 -15.96
CA GLN A 238 23.09 -6.41 -16.92
C GLN A 238 24.49 -6.11 -17.48
N ASN A 239 24.76 -4.87 -17.88
CA ASN A 239 26.08 -4.48 -18.37
C ASN A 239 27.16 -4.56 -17.28
N ALA A 240 26.80 -4.36 -16.01
CA ALA A 240 27.71 -4.56 -14.89
C ALA A 240 28.02 -6.05 -14.68
N GLU A 241 27.00 -6.92 -14.76
CA GLU A 241 27.13 -8.37 -14.64
C GLU A 241 28.03 -8.95 -15.74
N GLU A 242 27.91 -8.48 -16.99
CA GLU A 242 28.80 -8.86 -18.10
C GLU A 242 30.27 -8.52 -17.81
N LYS A 243 30.52 -7.55 -16.94
CA LYS A 243 31.84 -7.13 -16.45
C LYS A 243 32.17 -7.68 -15.06
N SER A 244 31.43 -8.71 -14.61
CA SER A 244 31.61 -9.38 -13.32
C SER A 244 31.44 -8.48 -12.09
N LEU A 245 30.64 -7.40 -12.21
CA LEU A 245 30.25 -6.53 -11.11
C LEU A 245 28.78 -6.77 -10.75
N LEU A 246 28.54 -7.38 -9.58
CA LEU A 246 27.19 -7.54 -9.04
C LEU A 246 26.79 -6.27 -8.27
N ILE A 247 25.99 -5.43 -8.90
CA ILE A 247 25.49 -4.20 -8.27
C ILE A 247 24.40 -4.57 -7.26
N ASN A 248 24.49 -3.97 -6.08
CA ASN A 248 23.46 -4.02 -5.05
C ASN A 248 23.45 -2.72 -4.25
N PHE A 249 22.50 -2.61 -3.31
CA PHE A 249 22.32 -1.44 -2.46
C PHE A 249 23.59 -1.02 -1.70
N LEU A 250 24.48 -1.95 -1.35
CA LEU A 250 25.72 -1.69 -0.61
C LEU A 250 26.95 -1.51 -1.52
N THR A 251 26.78 -1.55 -2.85
CA THR A 251 27.87 -1.30 -3.81
C THR A 251 28.35 0.15 -3.71
N PRO A 252 29.68 0.41 -3.61
CA PRO A 252 30.20 1.78 -3.62
C PRO A 252 29.68 2.58 -4.82
N ARG A 253 29.26 3.84 -4.60
CA ARG A 253 28.60 4.63 -5.65
C ARG A 253 29.52 4.96 -6.82
N GLU A 254 30.83 4.93 -6.62
CA GLU A 254 31.83 4.95 -7.69
C GLU A 254 31.62 3.81 -8.68
N LYS A 255 31.37 2.60 -8.18
CA LYS A 255 31.17 1.40 -9.01
C LYS A 255 29.81 1.41 -9.70
N VAL A 256 28.79 1.94 -9.03
CA VAL A 256 27.48 2.17 -9.67
C VAL A 256 27.62 3.17 -10.82
N LEU A 257 28.34 4.28 -10.61
CA LEU A 257 28.61 5.28 -11.65
C LEU A 257 29.43 4.71 -12.82
N GLU A 258 30.45 3.89 -12.55
CA GLU A 258 31.21 3.19 -13.59
C GLU A 258 30.30 2.35 -14.49
N ALA A 259 29.34 1.60 -13.90
CA ALA A 259 28.39 0.80 -14.64
C ALA A 259 27.37 1.64 -15.43
N ILE A 260 26.90 2.75 -14.86
CA ILE A 260 26.05 3.71 -15.56
C ILE A 260 26.75 4.24 -16.81
N LYS A 261 28.01 4.71 -16.68
CA LYS A 261 28.79 5.24 -17.80
C LYS A 261 29.12 4.19 -18.85
N ALA A 262 29.32 2.95 -18.43
CA ALA A 262 29.49 1.83 -19.35
C ALA A 262 28.23 1.56 -20.18
N THR A 263 27.06 1.80 -19.60
CA THR A 263 25.75 1.56 -20.22
C THR A 263 25.31 2.71 -21.12
N TYR A 264 25.61 3.95 -20.71
CA TYR A 264 25.26 5.17 -21.43
C TYR A 264 26.54 5.98 -21.74
N PRO A 265 27.30 5.61 -22.79
CA PRO A 265 28.52 6.32 -23.15
C PRO A 265 28.27 7.80 -23.40
N GLY A 266 29.09 8.66 -22.79
CA GLY A 266 28.99 10.11 -22.96
C GLY A 266 28.08 10.83 -21.95
N ILE A 267 27.33 10.11 -21.11
CA ILE A 267 26.54 10.74 -20.04
C ILE A 267 27.44 11.54 -19.09
N LYS A 268 27.05 12.79 -18.83
CA LYS A 268 27.72 13.64 -17.83
C LYS A 268 27.24 13.26 -16.44
N ASN A 269 28.13 13.37 -15.44
CA ASN A 269 27.77 13.04 -14.07
C ASN A 269 26.61 13.92 -13.55
N GLU A 270 26.62 15.20 -13.90
CA GLU A 270 25.58 16.17 -13.51
C GLU A 270 24.21 15.90 -14.16
N ASN A 271 24.17 15.12 -15.25
CA ASN A 271 22.96 14.67 -15.92
C ASN A 271 22.44 13.33 -15.36
N ILE A 272 23.08 12.79 -14.31
CA ILE A 272 22.56 11.67 -13.53
C ILE A 272 21.88 12.28 -12.30
N HIS A 273 20.60 11.99 -12.13
CA HIS A 273 19.74 12.54 -11.10
C HIS A 273 19.27 11.44 -10.16
N VAL A 274 19.65 11.55 -8.90
CA VAL A 274 19.36 10.56 -7.87
C VAL A 274 18.26 11.10 -6.97
N TRP A 275 17.11 10.44 -7.01
CA TRP A 275 16.01 10.72 -6.08
C TRP A 275 16.19 9.90 -4.80
N THR A 276 16.05 10.58 -3.67
CA THR A 276 16.12 10.03 -2.31
C THR A 276 15.18 10.83 -1.42
N LEU A 277 14.66 10.20 -0.36
CA LEU A 277 14.07 10.96 0.73
C LEU A 277 15.10 11.96 1.29
N ALA A 278 14.69 13.22 1.45
CA ALA A 278 15.55 14.30 1.89
C ALA A 278 15.07 14.91 3.24
N GLY A 279 15.86 15.84 3.78
CA GLY A 279 15.54 16.60 4.99
C GLY A 279 16.43 16.27 6.18
N LYS A 280 16.65 17.28 7.03
CA LYS A 280 17.62 17.25 8.14
C LYS A 280 17.45 16.06 9.10
N SER A 281 16.22 15.61 9.34
CA SER A 281 15.93 14.46 10.22
C SER A 281 16.39 13.11 9.64
N ARG A 282 16.83 13.06 8.38
CA ARG A 282 17.30 11.85 7.69
C ARG A 282 18.82 11.81 7.51
N GLU A 283 19.49 12.94 7.72
CA GLU A 283 20.95 13.08 7.56
C GLU A 283 21.76 12.08 8.40
N PRO A 284 21.42 11.77 9.67
CA PRO A 284 22.16 10.75 10.43
C PRO A 284 22.06 9.34 9.84
N ARG A 285 21.01 9.06 9.04
CA ARG A 285 20.65 7.73 8.55
C ARG A 285 21.19 7.46 7.16
N ILE A 286 21.04 8.43 6.27
CA ILE A 286 21.40 8.32 4.84
C ILE A 286 22.24 9.49 4.32
N GLY A 287 22.67 10.42 5.17
CA GLY A 287 23.46 11.59 4.75
C GLY A 287 24.77 11.22 4.06
N LYS A 288 25.42 10.14 4.51
CA LYS A 288 26.62 9.61 3.85
C LYS A 288 26.35 9.18 2.40
N LEU A 289 25.18 8.58 2.13
CA LEU A 289 24.78 8.22 0.77
C LEU A 289 24.67 9.45 -0.14
N TRP A 290 24.13 10.55 0.40
CA TRP A 290 24.07 11.82 -0.31
C TRP A 290 25.46 12.39 -0.60
N GLU A 291 26.36 12.34 0.38
CA GLU A 291 27.74 12.78 0.22
C GLU A 291 28.48 11.99 -0.85
N ASP A 292 28.29 10.68 -0.89
CA ASP A 292 28.96 9.81 -1.85
C ASP A 292 28.55 10.14 -3.29
N TRP A 293 27.27 10.43 -3.55
CA TRP A 293 26.84 10.94 -4.86
C TRP A 293 27.36 12.34 -5.18
N ARG A 294 27.33 13.27 -4.22
CA ARG A 294 27.83 14.64 -4.41
C ARG A 294 29.33 14.68 -4.73
N LYS A 295 30.15 13.84 -4.08
CA LYS A 295 31.59 13.71 -4.36
C LYS A 295 31.86 13.29 -5.81
N LEU A 296 30.92 12.59 -6.43
CA LEU A 296 30.99 12.16 -7.81
C LEU A 296 30.41 13.17 -8.80
N ASN A 297 30.04 14.37 -8.35
CA ASN A 297 29.37 15.39 -9.17
C ASN A 297 28.06 14.88 -9.81
N VAL A 298 27.35 14.00 -9.10
CA VAL A 298 26.01 13.50 -9.48
C VAL A 298 24.95 14.37 -8.80
N HIS A 299 23.88 14.70 -9.53
CA HIS A 299 22.79 15.52 -9.01
C HIS A 299 21.94 14.73 -8.02
N LEU A 300 21.74 15.28 -6.82
CA LEU A 300 20.68 14.81 -5.91
C LEU A 300 19.44 15.66 -6.15
N VAL A 301 18.33 15.02 -6.51
CA VAL A 301 17.06 15.70 -6.77
C VAL A 301 16.64 16.47 -5.52
N GLU A 302 16.39 17.76 -5.68
CA GLU A 302 15.96 18.66 -4.62
C GLU A 302 14.46 18.96 -4.69
N GLU A 303 13.89 19.38 -3.57
CA GLU A 303 12.50 19.82 -3.49
C GLU A 303 12.25 20.94 -4.50
N GLY A 304 11.23 20.79 -5.35
CA GLY A 304 10.88 21.79 -6.35
C GLY A 304 11.65 21.70 -7.66
N TRP A 305 12.60 20.76 -7.81
CA TRP A 305 13.32 20.54 -9.07
C TRP A 305 12.34 20.16 -10.19
N GLU A 306 12.54 20.73 -11.38
CA GLU A 306 11.68 20.49 -12.53
C GLU A 306 12.01 19.13 -13.16
N LEU A 307 11.04 18.22 -13.10
CA LEU A 307 11.10 16.91 -13.73
C LEU A 307 10.85 17.04 -15.24
N PRO A 308 11.29 16.07 -16.07
CA PRO A 308 11.08 16.11 -17.52
C PRO A 308 9.60 16.23 -17.96
N GLY A 309 8.66 15.88 -17.09
CA GLY A 309 7.22 16.09 -17.32
C GLY A 309 6.72 17.52 -17.06
N GLY A 310 7.59 18.47 -16.72
CA GLY A 310 7.25 19.87 -16.39
C GLY A 310 6.68 20.07 -14.98
N TYR A 311 6.59 19.01 -14.18
CA TYR A 311 6.14 19.06 -12.79
C TYR A 311 7.33 19.21 -11.83
N LYS A 312 7.04 19.71 -10.63
CA LYS A 312 8.03 19.83 -9.55
C LYS A 312 8.14 18.56 -8.72
N ALA A 313 9.36 18.11 -8.50
CA ALA A 313 9.69 17.01 -7.61
C ALA A 313 9.38 17.34 -6.15
N PHE A 314 9.04 16.32 -5.37
CA PHE A 314 9.00 16.37 -3.92
C PHE A 314 9.90 15.29 -3.30
N THR A 315 10.42 15.51 -2.11
CA THR A 315 11.47 14.64 -1.52
C THR A 315 11.21 14.31 -0.05
N GLU A 316 10.10 14.77 0.52
CA GLU A 316 9.76 14.54 1.92
C GLU A 316 9.02 13.22 2.19
N SER A 317 8.44 12.59 1.15
CA SER A 317 7.69 11.33 1.21
C SER A 317 7.73 10.54 -0.11
N GLY A 318 7.45 9.22 -0.04
CA GLY A 318 7.09 8.37 -1.18
C GLY A 318 8.23 8.02 -2.15
N THR A 319 8.77 6.82 -2.04
CA THR A 319 9.71 6.16 -2.98
C THR A 319 8.99 5.41 -4.11
N TYR A 320 7.69 5.12 -3.94
CA TYR A 320 6.89 4.39 -4.91
C TYR A 320 6.74 5.14 -6.24
N ALA A 321 6.20 6.37 -6.21
CA ALA A 321 5.96 7.15 -7.44
C ALA A 321 7.24 7.49 -8.23
N PRO A 322 8.35 7.92 -7.60
CA PRO A 322 9.63 8.14 -8.28
C PRO A 322 10.15 6.93 -9.07
N THR A 323 9.80 5.71 -8.66
CA THR A 323 10.20 4.49 -9.37
C THR A 323 9.70 4.45 -10.82
N PHE A 324 8.55 5.08 -11.11
CA PHE A 324 8.02 5.18 -12.48
C PHE A 324 8.86 6.05 -13.42
N LEU A 325 9.69 6.94 -12.88
CA LEU A 325 10.52 7.85 -13.66
C LEU A 325 11.94 7.31 -13.88
N VAL A 326 12.33 6.22 -13.20
CA VAL A 326 13.67 5.62 -13.36
C VAL A 326 13.88 5.23 -14.82
N GLY A 327 14.91 5.79 -15.43
CA GLY A 327 15.15 5.68 -16.87
C GLY A 327 15.85 6.90 -17.44
N THR A 328 16.05 6.88 -18.77
CA THR A 328 16.76 7.95 -19.49
C THR A 328 15.82 8.81 -20.31
N TRP A 329 16.18 10.07 -20.52
CA TRP A 329 15.57 10.96 -21.51
C TRP A 329 16.65 11.84 -22.17
N GLU A 330 16.28 12.51 -23.26
CA GLU A 330 17.11 13.53 -23.90
C GLU A 330 16.49 14.91 -23.67
N ASP A 331 17.33 15.90 -23.35
CA ASP A 331 16.89 17.29 -23.24
C ASP A 331 16.89 18.01 -24.60
N ASP A 332 16.55 19.31 -24.60
CA ASP A 332 16.51 20.14 -25.82
C ASP A 332 17.90 20.31 -26.48
N GLN A 333 18.97 19.95 -25.79
CA GLN A 333 20.36 19.99 -26.28
C GLN A 333 20.83 18.61 -26.77
N ASN A 334 19.95 17.60 -26.77
CA ASN A 334 20.23 16.18 -27.04
C ASN A 334 21.25 15.59 -26.05
N GLU A 335 21.33 16.13 -24.84
CA GLU A 335 22.11 15.53 -23.76
C GLU A 335 21.29 14.42 -23.11
N THR A 336 21.91 13.26 -22.92
CA THR A 336 21.27 12.15 -22.20
C THR A 336 21.28 12.44 -20.71
N HIS A 337 20.11 12.30 -20.11
CA HIS A 337 19.91 12.31 -18.66
C HIS A 337 19.48 10.94 -18.17
N LEU A 338 19.75 10.66 -16.89
CA LEU A 338 19.34 9.43 -16.21
C LEU A 338 18.72 9.78 -14.86
N PHE A 339 17.52 9.27 -14.58
CA PHE A 339 16.89 9.32 -13.26
C PHE A 339 17.02 7.95 -12.58
N ILE A 340 17.44 7.92 -11.32
CA ILE A 340 17.48 6.69 -10.48
C ILE A 340 16.93 6.97 -9.08
N VAL A 341 16.57 5.91 -8.35
CA VAL A 341 16.17 5.99 -6.95
C VAL A 341 17.23 5.30 -6.10
N ASP A 342 17.72 5.98 -5.08
CA ASP A 342 18.70 5.43 -4.13
C ASP A 342 18.51 6.00 -2.73
N GLY A 343 17.98 5.19 -1.82
CA GLY A 343 17.64 5.64 -0.48
C GLY A 343 16.99 4.55 0.35
N TYR A 344 15.85 4.86 0.97
CA TYR A 344 15.08 3.90 1.74
C TYR A 344 13.60 4.26 1.76
N ALA A 345 12.76 3.28 2.11
CA ALA A 345 11.35 3.48 2.39
C ALA A 345 10.92 2.66 3.61
N ALA A 346 9.66 2.82 4.02
CA ALA A 346 9.03 1.82 4.88
C ALA A 346 9.00 0.46 4.14
N SER A 347 9.08 -0.64 4.87
CA SER A 347 9.17 -2.00 4.33
C SER A 347 8.10 -2.31 3.27
N ALA A 348 6.83 -2.05 3.58
CA ALA A 348 5.70 -2.31 2.69
C ALA A 348 5.83 -1.51 1.37
N GLU A 349 6.17 -0.23 1.47
CA GLU A 349 6.35 0.67 0.33
C GLU A 349 7.55 0.24 -0.52
N ALA A 350 8.68 -0.12 0.10
CA ALA A 350 9.87 -0.59 -0.60
C ALA A 350 9.61 -1.87 -1.39
N ILE A 351 8.92 -2.85 -0.79
CA ILE A 351 8.56 -4.11 -1.47
C ILE A 351 7.55 -3.82 -2.60
N GLN A 352 6.58 -2.94 -2.36
CA GLN A 352 5.60 -2.55 -3.38
C GLN A 352 6.28 -1.83 -4.56
N ALA A 353 7.20 -0.90 -4.31
CA ALA A 353 7.98 -0.22 -5.34
C ALA A 353 8.87 -1.20 -6.13
N ALA A 354 9.59 -2.09 -5.43
CA ALA A 354 10.42 -3.12 -6.07
C ALA A 354 9.60 -4.07 -6.98
N SER A 355 8.33 -4.27 -6.67
CA SER A 355 7.44 -5.07 -7.51
C SER A 355 7.09 -4.44 -8.86
N LEU A 356 7.39 -3.15 -9.08
CA LEU A 356 7.31 -2.49 -10.38
C LEU A 356 8.47 -2.84 -11.32
N CYS A 357 9.61 -3.31 -10.79
CA CYS A 357 10.80 -3.62 -11.60
C CYS A 357 10.54 -4.49 -12.84
N PRO A 358 9.81 -5.61 -12.75
CA PRO A 358 9.50 -6.40 -13.95
C PRO A 358 8.54 -5.72 -14.93
N ILE A 359 7.77 -4.72 -14.49
CA ILE A 359 6.84 -3.94 -15.33
C ILE A 359 7.63 -2.91 -16.13
N LEU A 360 8.54 -2.20 -15.45
CA LEU A 360 9.24 -1.02 -15.94
C LEU A 360 10.63 -1.30 -16.52
N ASP A 361 11.00 -2.58 -16.63
CA ASP A 361 12.34 -3.02 -17.04
C ASP A 361 13.46 -2.45 -16.16
N LEU A 362 13.24 -2.51 -14.85
CA LEU A 362 14.19 -2.07 -13.83
C LEU A 362 14.73 -3.27 -13.05
N ASP A 363 15.71 -2.98 -12.21
CA ASP A 363 16.22 -3.84 -11.15
C ASP A 363 16.18 -3.09 -9.82
N ALA A 364 15.82 -3.77 -8.73
CA ALA A 364 15.82 -3.21 -7.39
C ALA A 364 16.57 -4.12 -6.43
N SER A 365 17.55 -3.51 -5.77
CA SER A 365 18.30 -4.14 -4.68
C SER A 365 17.83 -3.60 -3.34
N LEU A 366 17.47 -4.50 -2.42
CA LEU A 366 16.89 -4.17 -1.13
C LEU A 366 17.82 -4.57 0.03
N ALA A 367 17.94 -3.72 1.04
CA ALA A 367 18.64 -4.01 2.29
C ALA A 367 17.73 -3.78 3.49
N VAL A 368 17.54 -4.80 4.33
CA VAL A 368 16.66 -4.72 5.50
C VAL A 368 17.33 -3.90 6.61
N PHE A 369 16.60 -2.95 7.20
CA PHE A 369 17.02 -2.14 8.34
C PHE A 369 16.08 -2.36 9.52
N SER A 370 16.53 -1.97 10.72
CA SER A 370 15.69 -2.09 11.92
C SER A 370 14.46 -1.19 11.85
N SER A 371 13.43 -1.51 12.64
CA SER A 371 12.19 -0.71 12.70
C SER A 371 12.36 0.69 13.28
N THR A 372 13.45 0.96 13.99
CA THR A 372 13.75 2.32 14.46
C THR A 372 14.65 3.10 13.52
N PHE A 373 15.48 2.41 12.73
CA PHE A 373 16.45 2.97 11.81
C PHE A 373 17.14 4.22 12.39
N LYS A 374 17.92 4.07 13.46
CA LYS A 374 18.55 5.20 14.17
C LYS A 374 19.98 5.45 13.72
N LEU A 375 20.66 4.44 13.18
CA LEU A 375 22.04 4.52 12.74
C LEU A 375 22.14 4.78 11.23
N SER A 376 23.37 4.88 10.73
CA SER A 376 23.61 4.93 9.30
C SER A 376 23.16 3.63 8.61
N TYR A 377 22.74 3.73 7.36
CA TYR A 377 22.21 2.62 6.58
C TYR A 377 23.14 1.39 6.55
N GLU A 378 24.46 1.57 6.56
CA GLU A 378 25.41 0.46 6.58
C GLU A 378 25.39 -0.29 7.90
N LYS A 379 25.30 0.45 9.02
CA LYS A 379 25.27 -0.14 10.37
C LYS A 379 23.97 -0.92 10.57
N GLU A 380 22.85 -0.35 10.14
CA GLU A 380 21.54 -1.01 10.21
C GLU A 380 21.50 -2.29 9.37
N ALA A 381 22.02 -2.23 8.14
CA ALA A 381 22.14 -3.42 7.30
C ALA A 381 22.97 -4.51 7.99
N LEU A 382 24.06 -4.17 8.69
CA LEU A 382 24.88 -5.14 9.41
C LEU A 382 24.15 -5.73 10.62
N ILE A 383 23.43 -4.90 11.39
CA ILE A 383 22.71 -5.34 12.60
C ILE A 383 21.63 -6.36 12.26
N MET A 384 20.84 -6.14 11.21
CA MET A 384 19.75 -7.03 10.82
C MET A 384 20.21 -8.45 10.41
N HIS A 385 21.51 -8.65 10.20
CA HIS A 385 22.11 -9.95 9.87
C HIS A 385 22.87 -10.60 11.04
N LEU A 386 22.77 -10.02 12.24
CA LEU A 386 23.30 -10.65 13.44
C LEU A 386 22.37 -11.79 13.89
N ASP A 387 22.95 -12.86 14.41
CA ASP A 387 22.21 -13.93 15.09
C ASP A 387 21.74 -13.43 16.47
N PRO A 388 20.42 -13.22 16.68
CA PRO A 388 19.87 -12.67 17.90
C PRO A 388 19.89 -13.65 19.07
N ASP A 389 20.35 -14.89 18.90
CA ASP A 389 20.53 -15.88 19.97
C ASP A 389 22.01 -16.19 20.24
N ALA A 390 22.94 -15.61 19.47
CA ALA A 390 24.37 -15.78 19.69
C ALA A 390 24.81 -15.22 21.07
N PRO A 391 25.67 -15.95 21.83
CA PRO A 391 26.21 -15.48 23.12
C PRO A 391 26.95 -14.15 23.02
N GLY A 392 27.55 -13.85 21.85
CA GLY A 392 28.31 -12.63 21.58
C GLY A 392 27.51 -11.47 20.98
N PHE A 393 26.17 -11.56 20.88
CA PHE A 393 25.35 -10.56 20.20
C PHE A 393 25.53 -9.14 20.76
N SER A 394 25.48 -8.97 22.09
CA SER A 394 25.67 -7.66 22.74
C SER A 394 27.03 -7.03 22.39
N LYS A 395 28.09 -7.84 22.39
CA LYS A 395 29.44 -7.38 22.02
C LYS A 395 29.49 -6.92 20.56
N LYS A 396 28.95 -7.70 19.63
CA LYS A 396 28.89 -7.33 18.21
C LYS A 396 28.05 -6.08 17.97
N LEU A 397 26.95 -5.93 18.70
CA LEU A 397 26.11 -4.74 18.62
C LEU A 397 26.90 -3.50 19.09
N ALA A 398 27.59 -3.58 20.23
CA ALA A 398 28.45 -2.50 20.72
C ALA A 398 29.60 -2.15 19.76
N GLU A 399 30.19 -3.15 19.11
CA GLU A 399 31.20 -2.93 18.06
C GLU A 399 30.64 -2.13 16.87
N ILE A 400 29.41 -2.42 16.41
CA ILE A 400 28.76 -1.67 15.32
C ILE A 400 28.36 -0.26 15.77
N PHE A 401 27.84 -0.13 16.99
CA PHE A 401 27.49 1.16 17.58
C PHE A 401 28.71 2.04 17.83
N GLU A 402 29.91 1.44 17.95
CA GLU A 402 31.16 2.10 18.36
C GLU A 402 31.07 2.74 19.76
N GLN A 403 30.18 2.21 20.60
CA GLN A 403 29.96 2.64 21.98
C GLN A 403 29.31 1.50 22.78
N GLU A 404 29.30 1.63 24.11
CA GLU A 404 28.53 0.73 24.96
C GLU A 404 27.03 0.87 24.66
N VAL A 405 26.33 -0.27 24.64
CA VAL A 405 24.89 -0.35 24.39
C VAL A 405 24.26 -1.01 25.61
N ASP A 406 23.25 -0.34 26.19
CA ASP A 406 22.55 -0.85 27.37
C ASP A 406 21.74 -2.13 27.07
N GLU A 407 21.38 -2.86 28.14
CA GLU A 407 20.67 -4.13 28.03
C GLU A 407 19.28 -3.98 27.39
N GLU A 408 18.61 -2.84 27.57
CA GLU A 408 17.29 -2.56 26.99
C GLU A 408 17.38 -2.47 25.47
N MET A 409 18.35 -1.72 24.96
CA MET A 409 18.60 -1.58 23.52
C MET A 409 19.12 -2.89 22.91
N VAL A 410 19.97 -3.64 23.61
CA VAL A 410 20.38 -4.98 23.18
C VAL A 410 19.16 -5.88 23.01
N GLN A 411 18.27 -5.92 24.00
CA GLN A 411 17.06 -6.73 23.96
C GLN A 411 16.13 -6.28 22.84
N TRP A 412 15.99 -4.97 22.65
CA TRP A 412 15.18 -4.39 21.57
C TRP A 412 15.64 -4.87 20.19
N PHE A 413 16.94 -4.82 19.88
CA PHE A 413 17.43 -5.30 18.58
C PHE A 413 17.28 -6.82 18.42
N ARG A 414 17.41 -7.62 19.49
CA ARG A 414 17.11 -9.06 19.41
C ARG A 414 15.65 -9.29 19.02
N ASP A 415 14.74 -8.55 19.64
CA ASP A 415 13.31 -8.67 19.39
C ASP A 415 12.93 -8.17 18.00
N ASP A 416 13.56 -7.11 17.50
CA ASP A 416 13.34 -6.57 16.15
C ASP A 416 13.79 -7.54 15.05
N ILE A 417 14.97 -8.16 15.20
CA ILE A 417 15.45 -9.19 14.27
C ILE A 417 14.52 -10.42 14.28
N LYS A 418 14.12 -10.87 15.48
CA LYS A 418 13.15 -11.96 15.61
C LYS A 418 11.79 -11.60 15.03
N LEU A 419 11.36 -10.35 15.13
CA LEU A 419 10.11 -9.89 14.55
C LEU A 419 10.16 -9.98 13.02
N ALA A 420 11.24 -9.50 12.40
CA ALA A 420 11.46 -9.59 10.95
C ALA A 420 11.51 -11.05 10.47
N ASP A 421 12.28 -11.92 11.14
CA ASP A 421 12.37 -13.35 10.82
C ASP A 421 11.00 -14.05 10.93
N ASN A 422 10.27 -13.81 12.04
CA ASN A 422 8.93 -14.37 12.24
C ASN A 422 7.89 -13.85 11.25
N ALA A 423 8.11 -12.68 10.64
CA ALA A 423 7.28 -12.11 9.58
C ALA A 423 7.59 -12.68 8.19
N GLY A 424 8.64 -13.50 8.07
CA GLY A 424 9.10 -14.05 6.80
C GLY A 424 9.92 -13.07 5.98
N ILE A 425 10.48 -12.02 6.59
CA ILE A 425 11.43 -11.13 5.93
C ILE A 425 12.75 -11.89 5.72
N PRO A 426 13.28 -11.99 4.48
CA PRO A 426 14.52 -12.72 4.22
C PRO A 426 15.72 -12.03 4.89
N LEU A 427 16.24 -12.63 5.97
CA LEU A 427 17.44 -12.18 6.68
C LEU A 427 18.66 -13.09 6.44
N ASP A 428 18.48 -14.21 5.74
CA ASP A 428 19.57 -15.12 5.35
C ASP A 428 20.43 -14.56 4.21
N LYS A 429 19.95 -13.51 3.54
CA LYS A 429 20.63 -12.84 2.43
C LYS A 429 20.93 -11.39 2.78
N ARG A 430 22.20 -11.01 2.63
CA ARG A 430 22.66 -9.62 2.82
C ARG A 430 21.87 -8.60 1.99
N ILE A 431 21.43 -9.01 0.82
CA ILE A 431 20.68 -8.22 -0.14
C ILE A 431 19.49 -9.05 -0.60
N VAL A 432 18.33 -8.42 -0.62
CA VAL A 432 17.06 -9.03 -0.98
C VAL A 432 16.58 -8.44 -2.31
N SER A 433 15.86 -9.23 -3.07
CA SER A 433 15.14 -8.83 -4.28
C SER A 433 13.64 -9.07 -4.10
N ILE A 434 12.80 -8.53 -4.98
CA ILE A 434 11.36 -8.81 -4.93
C ILE A 434 11.04 -10.31 -5.09
N ASP A 435 11.86 -11.06 -5.83
CA ASP A 435 11.67 -12.49 -6.05
C ASP A 435 11.75 -13.29 -4.75
N ASP A 436 12.46 -12.79 -3.74
CA ASP A 436 12.60 -13.45 -2.44
C ASP A 436 11.32 -13.43 -1.61
N PHE A 437 10.37 -12.53 -1.94
CA PHE A 437 9.06 -12.47 -1.30
C PHE A 437 8.00 -13.31 -2.02
N LEU A 438 8.34 -14.00 -3.12
CA LEU A 438 7.37 -14.74 -3.93
C LEU A 438 7.69 -16.23 -3.95
N PRO A 439 6.72 -17.10 -3.62
CA PRO A 439 6.98 -18.53 -3.46
C PRO A 439 7.34 -19.23 -4.79
N GLU A 440 6.81 -18.76 -5.92
CA GLU A 440 7.14 -19.29 -7.24
C GLU A 440 8.13 -18.39 -7.98
N LYS A 441 9.11 -19.01 -8.64
CA LYS A 441 10.11 -18.29 -9.46
C LYS A 441 9.51 -17.48 -10.62
N LYS A 442 8.34 -17.89 -11.11
CA LYS A 442 7.62 -17.17 -12.16
C LYS A 442 6.36 -16.60 -11.54
N TRP A 443 6.21 -15.30 -11.71
CA TRP A 443 5.09 -14.56 -11.15
C TRP A 443 4.69 -13.44 -12.11
N ARG A 444 3.42 -13.05 -12.02
CA ARG A 444 2.85 -11.92 -12.76
C ARG A 444 2.28 -10.92 -11.76
N ILE A 445 2.37 -9.66 -12.14
CA ILE A 445 1.85 -8.55 -11.37
C ILE A 445 1.07 -7.60 -12.25
N MET A 446 0.06 -7.01 -11.65
CA MET A 446 -0.72 -5.92 -12.18
C MET A 446 -0.70 -4.79 -11.14
N ALA A 447 -0.09 -3.66 -11.50
CA ALA A 447 -0.02 -2.46 -10.67
C ALA A 447 -1.12 -1.48 -11.09
N ILE A 448 -1.89 -0.97 -10.13
CA ILE A 448 -2.99 -0.04 -10.37
C ILE A 448 -2.81 1.18 -9.47
N SER A 449 -2.85 2.36 -10.07
CA SER A 449 -2.74 3.63 -9.36
C SER A 449 -3.90 4.55 -9.73
N GLY A 450 -4.65 5.02 -8.74
CA GLY A 450 -5.71 6.02 -8.90
C GLY A 450 -5.27 7.37 -8.37
N TYR A 451 -5.22 8.38 -9.24
CA TYR A 451 -4.60 9.67 -8.92
C TYR A 451 -5.61 10.63 -8.31
N MET A 452 -5.42 11.01 -7.04
CA MET A 452 -6.28 11.99 -6.38
C MET A 452 -5.92 13.41 -6.81
N LEU A 453 -4.63 13.64 -7.03
CA LEU A 453 -4.00 14.86 -7.50
C LEU A 453 -3.03 14.52 -8.64
N PRO A 454 -2.59 15.52 -9.44
CA PRO A 454 -1.53 15.30 -10.42
C PRO A 454 -0.30 14.66 -9.76
N ASP A 455 0.25 13.64 -10.40
CA ASP A 455 1.47 12.99 -9.92
C ASP A 455 2.68 13.43 -10.75
N PRO A 456 3.70 14.03 -10.12
CA PRO A 456 4.79 14.66 -10.85
C PRO A 456 5.73 13.64 -11.49
N TYR A 457 5.78 12.41 -10.97
CA TYR A 457 6.68 11.35 -11.45
C TYR A 457 6.13 10.55 -12.63
N THR A 458 4.81 10.43 -12.71
CA THR A 458 4.13 9.74 -13.82
C THR A 458 3.52 10.69 -14.85
N GLY A 459 3.36 11.98 -14.51
CA GLY A 459 2.65 12.97 -15.32
C GLY A 459 1.13 12.75 -15.37
N ALA A 460 0.61 11.81 -14.58
CA ALA A 460 -0.80 11.48 -14.59
C ALA A 460 -1.64 12.62 -13.95
N PRO A 461 -2.74 13.06 -14.59
CA PRO A 461 -3.59 14.09 -14.03
C PRO A 461 -4.41 13.58 -12.85
N GLY A 462 -4.66 14.45 -11.88
CA GLY A 462 -5.55 14.18 -10.75
C GLY A 462 -7.04 14.29 -11.10
N ILE A 463 -7.87 14.18 -10.07
CA ILE A 463 -9.33 14.28 -10.21
C ILE A 463 -9.73 15.70 -10.59
N ARG A 464 -10.69 15.82 -11.51
CA ARG A 464 -11.23 17.10 -11.97
C ARG A 464 -12.76 17.06 -12.03
N GLU A 465 -13.41 18.10 -11.51
CA GLU A 465 -14.85 18.27 -11.70
C GLU A 465 -15.10 18.79 -13.13
N VAL A 466 -15.95 18.09 -13.89
CA VAL A 466 -16.22 18.38 -15.31
C VAL A 466 -17.65 18.88 -15.55
N ALA A 467 -18.56 18.60 -14.62
CA ALA A 467 -19.91 19.16 -14.55
C ALA A 467 -20.41 19.04 -13.10
N ASP A 468 -21.58 19.61 -12.79
CA ASP A 468 -22.16 19.52 -11.44
C ASP A 468 -22.22 18.07 -10.95
N ASN A 469 -21.61 17.81 -9.79
CA ASN A 469 -21.52 16.49 -9.17
C ASN A 469 -20.91 15.39 -10.06
N THR A 470 -20.13 15.77 -11.08
CA THR A 470 -19.57 14.88 -12.09
C THR A 470 -18.08 15.08 -12.21
N TYR A 471 -17.32 14.01 -11.99
CA TYR A 471 -15.88 14.03 -11.82
C TYR A 471 -15.20 13.09 -12.81
N GLU A 472 -14.11 13.54 -13.40
CA GLU A 472 -13.18 12.71 -14.15
C GLU A 472 -12.07 12.22 -13.22
N VAL A 473 -11.81 10.90 -13.26
CA VAL A 473 -10.80 10.23 -12.45
C VAL A 473 -9.84 9.49 -13.37
N THR A 474 -8.54 9.70 -13.16
CA THR A 474 -7.51 8.98 -13.92
C THR A 474 -7.01 7.79 -13.12
N VAL A 475 -6.97 6.63 -13.77
CA VAL A 475 -6.36 5.41 -13.22
C VAL A 475 -5.34 4.87 -14.21
N ARG A 476 -4.13 4.59 -13.71
CA ARG A 476 -3.11 3.85 -14.45
C ARG A 476 -3.17 2.37 -14.10
N LEU A 477 -3.15 1.52 -15.11
CA LEU A 477 -2.94 0.08 -15.02
C LEU A 477 -1.63 -0.25 -15.72
N SER A 478 -0.68 -0.85 -15.00
CA SER A 478 0.65 -1.21 -15.52
C SER A 478 0.91 -2.70 -15.36
N THR A 479 1.45 -3.31 -16.42
CA THR A 479 1.85 -4.73 -16.46
C THR A 479 3.11 -4.88 -17.32
N ARG A 480 3.72 -6.07 -17.35
CA ARG A 480 4.82 -6.34 -18.30
C ARG A 480 4.43 -6.13 -19.77
N MET A 481 3.14 -6.23 -20.10
CA MET A 481 2.63 -6.11 -21.47
C MET A 481 2.39 -4.66 -21.90
N GLY A 482 2.38 -3.71 -20.95
CA GLY A 482 2.14 -2.30 -21.24
C GLY A 482 1.39 -1.59 -20.11
N ASP A 483 1.17 -0.30 -20.34
CA ASP A 483 0.56 0.64 -19.40
C ASP A 483 -0.63 1.33 -20.07
N LYS A 484 -1.77 1.36 -19.38
CA LYS A 484 -2.99 2.01 -19.82
C LYS A 484 -3.38 3.09 -18.83
N HIS A 485 -3.70 4.28 -19.31
CA HIS A 485 -4.44 5.25 -18.51
C HIS A 485 -5.91 5.19 -18.91
N THR A 486 -6.77 5.05 -17.92
CA THR A 486 -8.22 5.10 -18.09
C THR A 486 -8.74 6.34 -17.39
N LYS A 487 -9.37 7.24 -18.15
CA LYS A 487 -10.13 8.37 -17.61
C LYS A 487 -11.58 7.94 -17.47
N ILE A 488 -12.11 8.03 -16.26
CA ILE A 488 -13.45 7.56 -15.91
C ILE A 488 -14.27 8.75 -15.45
N THR A 489 -15.35 9.06 -16.15
CA THR A 489 -16.26 10.14 -15.76
C THR A 489 -17.40 9.57 -14.93
N LEU A 490 -17.45 9.93 -13.64
CA LEU A 490 -18.39 9.43 -12.65
C LEU A 490 -19.26 10.56 -12.12
N ARG A 491 -20.58 10.40 -12.15
CA ARG A 491 -21.54 11.30 -11.52
C ARG A 491 -22.07 10.74 -10.23
N LEU A 492 -22.13 11.57 -9.18
CA LEU A 492 -22.80 11.23 -7.93
C LEU A 492 -24.32 11.22 -8.14
N LEU A 493 -24.98 10.10 -7.81
CA LEU A 493 -26.45 9.98 -7.90
C LEU A 493 -27.18 10.58 -6.69
N LYS A 494 -26.43 10.93 -5.64
CA LYS A 494 -26.96 11.55 -4.42
C LYS A 494 -26.34 12.94 -4.25
N PRO A 495 -27.05 13.88 -3.59
CA PRO A 495 -26.46 15.16 -3.18
C PRO A 495 -25.15 14.96 -2.43
N PHE A 496 -24.21 15.89 -2.54
CA PHE A 496 -22.85 15.80 -1.99
C PHE A 496 -22.81 15.30 -0.53
N ASP A 497 -23.61 15.88 0.36
CA ASP A 497 -23.68 15.48 1.77
C ASP A 497 -24.17 14.04 1.99
N GLN A 498 -25.10 13.58 1.17
CA GLN A 498 -25.57 12.20 1.23
C GLN A 498 -24.55 11.24 0.62
N SER A 499 -23.87 11.64 -0.45
CA SER A 499 -22.77 10.88 -1.06
C SER A 499 -21.64 10.69 -0.07
N ARG A 500 -21.29 11.71 0.72
CA ARG A 500 -20.32 11.60 1.83
C ARG A 500 -20.65 10.42 2.76
N LEU A 501 -21.91 10.22 3.13
CA LEU A 501 -22.33 9.08 3.96
C LEU A 501 -22.19 7.73 3.25
N VAL A 502 -22.29 7.67 1.92
CA VAL A 502 -22.09 6.42 1.15
C VAL A 502 -20.64 5.92 1.25
N PHE A 503 -19.69 6.85 1.31
CA PHE A 503 -18.24 6.62 1.45
C PHE A 503 -17.75 6.55 2.90
N ASN A 504 -18.65 6.65 3.89
CA ASN A 504 -18.29 6.42 5.29
C ASN A 504 -18.72 5.02 5.77
N PRO A 505 -17.95 4.41 6.69
CA PRO A 505 -18.34 3.23 7.44
C PRO A 505 -19.69 3.37 8.17
N LEU A 506 -20.35 2.24 8.46
CA LEU A 506 -21.75 2.19 8.90
C LEU A 506 -21.99 2.77 10.30
N LEU A 507 -21.18 2.40 11.31
CA LEU A 507 -21.24 2.97 12.66
C LEU A 507 -20.92 4.47 12.65
N ASN A 508 -19.92 4.90 11.88
CA ASN A 508 -19.51 6.28 11.75
C ASN A 508 -20.68 7.14 11.24
N ARG A 509 -21.40 6.65 10.22
CA ARG A 509 -22.64 7.31 9.75
C ARG A 509 -23.70 7.43 10.85
N PHE A 510 -23.90 6.38 11.64
CA PHE A 510 -24.87 6.39 12.73
C PHE A 510 -24.48 7.33 13.86
N MET A 511 -23.21 7.37 14.25
CA MET A 511 -22.69 8.32 15.23
C MET A 511 -22.83 9.77 14.73
N ARG A 512 -22.69 9.99 13.42
CA ARG A 512 -22.95 11.27 12.74
C ARG A 512 -24.44 11.59 12.51
N GLY A 513 -25.35 10.83 13.11
CA GLY A 513 -26.77 11.15 13.14
C GLY A 513 -27.64 10.48 12.07
N GLU A 514 -27.10 9.56 11.26
CA GLU A 514 -27.96 8.77 10.37
C GLU A 514 -28.90 7.87 11.20
N ASN A 515 -30.19 7.92 10.87
CA ASN A 515 -31.21 7.13 11.57
C ASN A 515 -31.03 5.62 11.32
N TYR A 516 -30.47 4.93 12.30
CA TYR A 516 -30.31 3.47 12.30
C TYR A 516 -31.57 2.70 12.70
N ARG A 517 -32.52 3.34 13.39
CA ARG A 517 -33.75 2.69 13.88
C ARG A 517 -34.86 2.62 12.81
N GLY A 518 -34.92 3.63 11.95
CA GLY A 518 -35.95 3.75 10.91
C GLY A 518 -35.58 3.11 9.57
N ARG A 519 -34.39 2.50 9.45
CA ARG A 519 -33.90 1.90 8.20
C ARG A 519 -34.07 0.38 8.18
N PRO A 520 -34.23 -0.25 6.99
CA PRO A 520 -34.16 -1.70 6.88
C PRO A 520 -32.78 -2.22 7.29
N VAL A 521 -32.75 -3.14 8.27
CA VAL A 521 -31.52 -3.79 8.75
C VAL A 521 -31.22 -5.03 7.92
N LYS A 522 -29.99 -5.15 7.45
CA LYS A 522 -29.52 -6.29 6.67
C LYS A 522 -28.63 -7.19 7.53
N ILE A 523 -28.59 -8.50 7.24
CA ILE A 523 -27.64 -9.44 7.88
C ILE A 523 -26.19 -8.93 7.75
N SER A 524 -25.86 -8.32 6.62
CA SER A 524 -24.54 -7.73 6.39
C SER A 524 -24.17 -6.63 7.37
N ASP A 525 -25.15 -5.94 7.97
CA ASP A 525 -24.89 -4.84 8.89
C ASP A 525 -24.18 -5.32 10.14
N SER A 526 -24.51 -6.54 10.64
CA SER A 526 -23.77 -7.18 11.73
C SER A 526 -22.29 -7.35 11.41
N GLY A 527 -21.95 -7.88 10.23
CA GLY A 527 -20.56 -8.05 9.82
C GLY A 527 -19.82 -6.71 9.60
N ARG A 528 -20.52 -5.70 9.06
CA ARG A 528 -19.95 -4.37 8.82
C ARG A 528 -19.68 -3.63 10.13
N ILE A 529 -20.65 -3.64 11.04
CA ILE A 529 -20.52 -3.09 12.40
C ILE A 529 -19.40 -3.81 13.14
N ARG A 530 -19.32 -5.14 13.06
CA ARG A 530 -18.23 -5.92 13.66
C ARG A 530 -16.86 -5.48 13.15
N ASN A 531 -16.68 -5.38 11.83
CA ASN A 531 -15.40 -5.00 11.23
C ASN A 531 -15.02 -3.55 11.61
N GLU A 532 -15.98 -2.64 11.53
CA GLU A 532 -15.74 -1.23 11.83
C GLU A 532 -15.47 -0.98 13.31
N LEU A 533 -16.13 -1.70 14.21
CA LEU A 533 -15.86 -1.64 15.65
C LEU A 533 -14.41 -2.05 15.96
N GLN A 534 -13.93 -3.11 15.30
CA GLN A 534 -12.54 -3.53 15.38
C GLN A 534 -11.56 -2.50 14.82
N THR A 535 -11.98 -1.64 13.88
CA THR A 535 -11.14 -0.56 13.34
C THR A 535 -11.13 0.63 14.31
N LEU A 536 -12.30 1.00 14.81
CA LEU A 536 -12.50 2.24 15.55
C LEU A 536 -11.95 2.16 16.97
N CYS A 537 -11.99 1.01 17.63
CA CYS A 537 -11.58 0.92 19.04
C CYS A 537 -10.96 -0.42 19.41
N SER A 538 -10.04 -0.94 18.58
CA SER A 538 -9.34 -2.22 18.82
C SER A 538 -8.80 -2.37 20.25
N GLU A 539 -8.23 -1.32 20.83
CA GLU A 539 -7.71 -1.29 22.21
C GLU A 539 -8.78 -1.53 23.30
N ALA A 540 -10.04 -1.25 22.97
CA ALA A 540 -11.19 -1.43 23.85
C ALA A 540 -11.91 -2.76 23.64
N LEU A 541 -11.39 -3.65 22.78
CA LEU A 541 -12.01 -4.93 22.45
C LEU A 541 -11.30 -6.11 23.12
N GLU A 542 -12.10 -6.96 23.76
CA GLU A 542 -11.66 -8.27 24.25
C GLU A 542 -12.25 -9.36 23.35
N HIS A 543 -11.39 -10.12 22.68
CA HIS A 543 -11.78 -11.26 21.86
C HIS A 543 -11.80 -12.52 22.70
N PHE A 544 -12.90 -13.28 22.66
CA PHE A 544 -13.02 -14.53 23.40
C PHE A 544 -13.86 -15.57 22.68
N GLY A 545 -13.54 -16.84 22.93
CA GLY A 545 -14.09 -17.96 22.16
C GLY A 545 -13.75 -17.84 20.67
N ALA A 546 -14.46 -18.59 19.83
CA ALA A 546 -14.17 -18.62 18.40
C ALA A 546 -14.69 -17.37 17.64
N ASN A 547 -15.62 -16.60 18.22
CA ASN A 547 -16.30 -15.54 17.47
C ASN A 547 -16.89 -14.38 18.30
N SER A 548 -16.60 -14.29 19.60
CA SER A 548 -17.21 -13.26 20.45
C SER A 548 -16.26 -12.09 20.72
N ILE A 549 -16.84 -10.90 20.84
CA ILE A 549 -16.14 -9.65 21.15
C ILE A 549 -16.87 -8.98 22.32
N ARG A 550 -16.13 -8.58 23.35
CA ARG A 550 -16.61 -7.68 24.41
C ARG A 550 -16.04 -6.29 24.20
N VAL A 551 -16.90 -5.28 24.28
CA VAL A 551 -16.52 -3.86 24.18
C VAL A 551 -16.41 -3.27 25.58
N HIS A 552 -15.23 -2.75 25.92
CA HIS A 552 -14.94 -2.03 27.16
C HIS A 552 -14.99 -0.52 26.90
N PHE A 553 -16.17 0.09 27.05
CA PHE A 553 -16.38 1.50 26.70
C PHE A 553 -15.48 2.46 27.51
N ASP A 554 -15.14 2.10 28.74
CA ASP A 554 -14.22 2.81 29.63
C ASP A 554 -12.77 2.85 29.12
N LYS A 555 -12.40 1.94 28.21
CA LYS A 555 -11.08 1.89 27.56
C LYS A 555 -11.02 2.64 26.23
N ILE A 556 -12.14 3.17 25.74
CA ILE A 556 -12.14 3.93 24.48
C ILE A 556 -11.54 5.31 24.75
N SER A 557 -10.37 5.58 24.18
CA SER A 557 -9.72 6.88 24.28
C SER A 557 -10.62 8.00 23.71
N PRO A 558 -10.82 9.13 24.43
CA PRO A 558 -11.53 10.30 23.93
C PRO A 558 -10.92 10.91 22.66
N ASP A 559 -9.63 10.64 22.43
CA ASP A 559 -8.90 11.06 21.22
C ASP A 559 -9.20 10.17 20.01
N VAL A 560 -9.82 9.00 20.22
CA VAL A 560 -10.21 8.06 19.17
C VAL A 560 -11.69 8.22 18.83
N ILE A 561 -12.56 8.26 19.85
CA ILE A 561 -13.99 8.53 19.71
C ILE A 561 -14.37 9.57 20.77
N SER A 562 -14.99 10.68 20.34
CA SER A 562 -15.38 11.75 21.27
C SER A 562 -16.36 11.22 22.33
N PRO A 563 -16.41 11.79 23.55
CA PRO A 563 -17.33 11.31 24.59
C PRO A 563 -18.79 11.27 24.17
N ASN A 564 -19.22 12.21 23.33
CA ASN A 564 -20.58 12.22 22.76
C ASN A 564 -20.78 11.07 21.77
N ASP A 565 -19.80 10.81 20.90
CA ASP A 565 -19.86 9.70 19.94
C ASP A 565 -19.74 8.34 20.64
N GLN A 566 -19.02 8.23 21.75
CA GLN A 566 -18.97 7.01 22.56
C GLN A 566 -20.34 6.67 23.16
N LYS A 567 -21.08 7.69 23.63
CA LYS A 567 -22.45 7.53 24.09
C LYS A 567 -23.35 7.06 22.95
N ALA A 568 -23.26 7.71 21.77
CA ALA A 568 -24.00 7.30 20.59
C ALA A 568 -23.67 5.86 20.18
N LEU A 569 -22.39 5.49 20.17
CA LEU A 569 -21.91 4.13 19.87
C LEU A 569 -22.56 3.11 20.81
N ARG A 570 -22.59 3.37 22.12
CA ARG A 570 -23.22 2.47 23.09
C ARG A 570 -24.72 2.30 22.82
N GLU A 571 -25.42 3.38 22.51
CA GLU A 571 -26.85 3.35 22.18
C GLU A 571 -27.12 2.55 20.89
N ILE A 572 -26.30 2.76 19.85
CA ILE A 572 -26.38 2.05 18.58
C ILE A 572 -26.18 0.55 18.80
N LEU A 573 -25.08 0.17 19.45
CA LEU A 573 -24.73 -1.23 19.67
C LEU A 573 -25.75 -1.96 20.56
N THR A 574 -26.26 -1.29 21.59
CA THR A 574 -27.35 -1.81 22.44
C THR A 574 -28.59 -2.11 21.60
N TRP A 575 -29.02 -1.15 20.78
CA TRP A 575 -30.21 -1.30 19.95
C TRP A 575 -30.09 -2.47 18.97
N TYR A 576 -28.94 -2.62 18.28
CA TYR A 576 -28.73 -3.74 17.37
C TYR A 576 -28.70 -5.09 18.09
N LYS A 577 -28.08 -5.16 19.27
CA LYS A 577 -28.05 -6.39 20.08
C LYS A 577 -29.44 -6.80 20.56
N GLU A 578 -30.28 -5.85 20.96
CA GLU A 578 -31.65 -6.11 21.45
C GLU A 578 -32.61 -6.47 20.32
N ASN A 579 -32.56 -5.75 19.18
CA ASN A 579 -33.51 -5.92 18.08
C ASN A 579 -33.10 -7.02 17.09
N HIS A 580 -31.80 -7.37 17.03
CA HIS A 580 -31.27 -8.40 16.15
C HIS A 580 -30.35 -9.40 16.89
N PRO A 581 -30.83 -10.04 17.97
CA PRO A 581 -29.98 -10.81 18.90
C PRO A 581 -29.24 -11.98 18.24
N ILE A 582 -29.84 -12.62 17.24
CA ILE A 582 -29.20 -13.73 16.51
C ILE A 582 -28.02 -13.22 15.69
N TRP A 583 -28.15 -12.08 15.01
CA TRP A 583 -27.10 -11.55 14.14
C TRP A 583 -25.97 -10.92 14.96
N PHE A 584 -26.27 -10.41 16.15
CA PHE A 584 -25.31 -9.77 17.06
C PHE A 584 -24.95 -10.67 18.25
N ALA A 585 -25.16 -11.98 18.15
CA ALA A 585 -24.79 -12.94 19.21
C ALA A 585 -23.29 -12.93 19.56
N TRP A 586 -22.46 -12.46 18.63
CA TRP A 586 -21.02 -12.25 18.84
C TRP A 586 -20.70 -11.09 19.80
N LEU A 587 -21.59 -10.10 19.94
CA LEU A 587 -21.32 -8.84 20.62
C LEU A 587 -21.69 -8.92 22.10
N ASN A 588 -20.76 -8.54 22.97
CA ASN A 588 -20.99 -8.31 24.40
C ASN A 588 -20.65 -6.87 24.77
N LEU A 589 -21.54 -6.23 25.52
CA LEU A 589 -21.38 -4.85 25.96
C LEU A 589 -21.00 -4.91 27.43
N GLY A 590 -19.80 -4.41 27.75
CA GLY A 590 -19.32 -4.27 29.12
C GLY A 590 -20.06 -3.18 29.90
#